data_AF-A0A673NQ58-F1
#
_entry.id   AF-A0A673NQ58-F1
#
_cell.length_a   1.000
_cell.length_b   1.000
_cell.length_c   1.000
_cell.angle_alpha   90.00
_cell.angle_beta   90.00
_cell.angle_gamma   90.00
#
_symmetry.space_group_name_H-M   'P 1'
#
loop_
_entity.id
_entity.type
_entity.pdbx_description
1 polymer ?
#
loop_
_entity_poly.entity_id
_entity_poly.type
_entity_poly.pdbx_seq_one_letter_code
_entity_poly.pdbx_strand_id
1 'polypeptide(L)'
;MWDLFLSLLPSLLLVLVTILRRWNWICHLAASTVQQLGHCMWIMACRLLKLPCFTVSGSTEECQAEVRLICKPTALASHLKKHCYTLAQPPLAKWPQADPHFQIITNLMWPTKEGAELQGGVRFTRDNLLLKDGGIVALDWAVSLTDQQAQAKRDHHPGGRFLGSSNPAIVVIIPNALGRVTPHLLMLCYKALQQGFYPVVFHRRGHGGCPLTTPHYQEFGNTSDLAQAVAYLQSRHPSSTLLAVSEGSGSGLLLSYLGECGSSSYLTAAACISPVFHGQLWFEYELPWLYQWIALIYHKFQINRYATALSSVMDVAKILHCNSLRDMEELMFCAPKQSEQRISDSVDNVGKDNSRLSVKPDWPSYWERNEPLRDADEVAVPVLCLCSQDDPLLPPLSTVPEGLFHNSPYFLLAVTQQGGHCSFMLEDGHGGTTSWSHSVVLEYFRVVADFFRVEEKKCFKDVIAQCGSQSLRHSASAVLSRRKATLLRKERPIRRRQISTPSDKFTFEEEQEDFTWNRSYTR
;
A
#
# COMPACT_ATOMS: atom_id res chain seq x y z
N MET A 1 51.35 7.96 -51.81
CA MET A 1 51.60 7.58 -50.39
C MET A 1 50.56 8.16 -49.45
N TRP A 2 50.26 9.46 -49.52
CA TRP A 2 49.26 10.10 -48.67
C TRP A 2 47.83 9.57 -48.85
N ASP A 3 47.39 9.26 -50.07
CA ASP A 3 46.04 8.70 -50.33
C ASP A 3 45.85 7.28 -49.77
N LEU A 4 46.93 6.51 -49.67
CA LEU A 4 46.92 5.18 -49.06
C LEU A 4 46.82 5.27 -47.52
N PHE A 5 47.40 6.33 -46.94
CA PHE A 5 47.35 6.61 -45.51
C PHE A 5 45.97 7.12 -45.08
N LEU A 6 45.35 8.00 -45.90
CA LEU A 6 44.00 8.52 -45.68
C LEU A 6 42.91 7.44 -45.83
N SER A 7 43.10 6.47 -46.73
CA SER A 7 42.15 5.35 -46.92
C SER A 7 42.23 4.28 -45.83
N LEU A 8 43.38 4.14 -45.15
CA LEU A 8 43.56 3.22 -44.01
C LEU A 8 43.20 3.84 -42.65
N LEU A 9 43.04 5.16 -42.58
CA LEU A 9 42.72 5.88 -41.34
C LEU A 9 41.41 5.41 -40.66
N PRO A 10 40.29 5.17 -41.38
CA PRO A 10 39.06 4.71 -40.76
C PRO A 10 39.20 3.31 -40.15
N SER A 11 39.92 2.42 -40.83
CA SER A 11 40.19 1.04 -40.38
C SER A 11 41.16 1.02 -39.19
N LEU A 12 42.20 1.86 -39.19
CA LEU A 12 43.08 2.07 -38.04
C LEU A 12 42.33 2.64 -36.84
N LEU A 13 41.40 3.57 -37.05
CA LEU A 13 40.57 4.14 -36.00
C LEU A 13 39.62 3.09 -35.41
N LEU A 14 39.06 2.21 -36.23
CA LEU A 14 38.20 1.11 -35.78
C LEU A 14 38.98 0.04 -35.00
N VAL A 15 40.21 -0.27 -35.43
CA VAL A 15 41.15 -1.13 -34.69
C VAL A 15 41.56 -0.47 -33.37
N LEU A 16 41.85 0.82 -33.37
CA LEU A 16 42.14 1.57 -32.14
C LEU A 16 40.95 1.56 -31.18
N VAL A 17 39.72 1.80 -31.66
CA VAL A 17 38.50 1.76 -30.85
C VAL A 17 38.24 0.36 -30.28
N THR A 18 38.50 -0.70 -31.04
CA THR A 18 38.35 -2.09 -30.53
C THR A 18 39.45 -2.47 -29.53
N ILE A 19 40.68 -1.97 -29.69
CA ILE A 19 41.77 -2.13 -28.70
C ILE A 19 41.47 -1.33 -27.43
N LEU A 20 41.03 -0.08 -27.56
CA LEU A 20 40.64 0.78 -26.45
C LEU A 20 39.42 0.19 -25.69
N ARG A 21 38.48 -0.43 -26.39
CA ARG A 21 37.33 -1.15 -25.80
C ARG A 21 37.72 -2.46 -25.10
N ARG A 22 38.89 -3.03 -25.42
CA ARG A 22 39.45 -4.19 -24.70
C ARG A 22 40.18 -3.79 -23.42
N TRP A 23 40.49 -2.51 -23.22
CA TRP A 23 41.06 -2.03 -21.97
C TRP A 23 39.99 -1.66 -20.98
N ASN A 24 39.73 -2.58 -20.04
CA ASN A 24 38.77 -2.41 -18.96
C ASN A 24 38.95 -1.07 -18.22
N TRP A 25 40.18 -0.56 -18.06
CA TRP A 25 40.42 0.74 -17.40
C TRP A 25 39.86 1.93 -18.20
N ILE A 26 39.88 1.90 -19.55
CA ILE A 26 39.39 3.00 -20.39
C ILE A 26 37.87 2.94 -20.41
N CYS A 27 37.30 1.73 -20.49
CA CYS A 27 35.87 1.53 -20.35
C CYS A 27 35.37 1.98 -18.97
N HIS A 28 36.10 1.70 -17.89
CA HIS A 28 35.76 2.19 -16.55
C HIS A 28 35.88 3.71 -16.44
N LEU A 29 36.94 4.31 -16.97
CA LEU A 29 37.11 5.77 -16.96
C LEU A 29 36.03 6.48 -17.79
N ALA A 30 35.73 5.95 -18.99
CA ALA A 30 34.66 6.46 -19.85
C ALA A 30 33.27 6.28 -19.22
N ALA A 31 33.00 5.14 -18.58
CA ALA A 31 31.76 4.92 -17.85
C ALA A 31 31.61 5.90 -16.67
N SER A 32 32.69 6.11 -15.91
CA SER A 32 32.73 7.04 -14.78
C SER A 32 32.52 8.49 -15.23
N THR A 33 33.14 8.93 -16.33
CA THR A 33 32.97 10.31 -16.84
C THR A 33 31.57 10.53 -17.42
N VAL A 34 31.02 9.55 -18.14
CA VAL A 34 29.63 9.59 -18.63
C VAL A 34 28.65 9.64 -17.46
N GLN A 35 28.87 8.86 -16.40
CA GLN A 35 28.03 8.87 -15.21
C GLN A 35 28.08 10.21 -14.49
N GLN A 36 29.26 10.82 -14.33
CA GLN A 36 29.43 12.14 -13.72
C GLN A 36 28.79 13.26 -14.56
N LEU A 37 29.01 13.28 -15.87
CA LEU A 37 28.36 14.25 -16.77
C LEU A 37 26.84 14.08 -16.76
N GLY A 38 26.36 12.84 -16.79
CA GLY A 38 24.94 12.52 -16.68
C GLY A 38 24.33 13.02 -15.37
N HIS A 39 25.01 12.80 -14.24
CA HIS A 39 24.61 13.29 -12.93
C HIS A 39 24.57 14.83 -12.87
N CYS A 40 25.58 15.52 -13.43
CA CYS A 40 25.58 16.98 -13.51
C CYS A 40 24.43 17.52 -14.36
N MET A 41 24.17 16.92 -15.54
CA MET A 41 23.04 17.27 -16.38
C MET A 41 21.70 17.02 -15.68
N TRP A 42 21.59 15.91 -14.95
CA TRP A 42 20.41 15.57 -14.16
C TRP A 42 20.14 16.60 -13.06
N ILE A 43 21.15 16.99 -12.29
CA ILE A 43 21.04 18.04 -11.28
C ILE A 43 20.59 19.37 -11.91
N MET A 44 21.17 19.73 -13.06
CA MET A 44 20.74 20.93 -13.79
C MET A 44 19.26 20.84 -14.21
N ALA A 45 18.81 19.69 -14.72
CA ALA A 45 17.41 19.46 -15.08
C ALA A 45 16.49 19.56 -13.85
N CYS A 46 16.85 18.94 -12.72
CA CYS A 46 16.09 19.04 -11.47
C CYS A 46 15.98 20.49 -10.99
N ARG A 47 17.07 21.27 -11.03
CA ARG A 47 17.05 22.70 -10.68
C ARG A 47 16.15 23.51 -11.62
N LEU A 48 16.23 23.27 -12.92
CA LEU A 48 15.36 23.92 -13.91
C LEU A 48 13.88 23.60 -13.67
N LEU A 49 13.59 22.35 -13.29
CA LEU A 49 12.24 21.88 -12.96
C LEU A 49 11.83 22.20 -11.52
N LYS A 50 12.64 22.91 -10.73
CA LYS A 50 12.40 23.18 -9.30
C LYS A 50 12.12 21.92 -8.47
N LEU A 51 12.76 20.81 -8.83
CA LEU A 51 12.70 19.54 -8.09
C LEU A 51 13.76 19.54 -6.97
N PRO A 52 13.46 18.99 -5.78
CA PRO A 52 14.42 18.88 -4.68
C PRO A 52 15.68 18.06 -5.07
N CYS A 53 16.85 18.69 -5.17
CA CYS A 53 18.08 17.94 -5.42
C CYS A 53 18.55 17.23 -4.15
N PHE A 54 18.51 15.90 -4.14
CA PHE A 54 19.15 15.10 -3.11
C PHE A 54 20.59 14.82 -3.52
N THR A 55 21.56 15.40 -2.81
CA THR A 55 22.97 15.06 -3.03
C THR A 55 23.23 13.68 -2.45
N VAL A 56 23.42 12.68 -3.30
CA VAL A 56 24.08 11.43 -2.89
C VAL A 56 25.48 11.86 -2.44
N SER A 57 25.72 11.87 -1.13
CA SER A 57 27.00 12.28 -0.55
C SER A 57 28.10 11.37 -1.06
N GLY A 58 28.78 11.78 -2.13
CA GLY A 58 30.06 11.24 -2.57
C GLY A 58 31.21 11.76 -1.71
N SER A 59 31.01 11.88 -0.39
CA SER A 59 32.07 12.13 0.57
C SER A 59 32.67 10.80 1.00
N THR A 60 33.99 10.72 0.93
CA THR A 60 34.90 9.64 1.33
C THR A 60 34.87 9.28 2.82
N GLU A 61 33.70 9.35 3.45
CA GLU A 61 33.45 8.75 4.76
C GLU A 61 32.29 7.78 4.58
N GLU A 62 32.57 6.48 4.75
CA GLU A 62 31.59 5.42 4.92
C GLU A 62 30.75 5.70 6.18
N CYS A 63 29.90 6.72 6.13
CA CYS A 63 28.86 6.89 7.12
C CYS A 63 27.89 5.75 6.87
N GLN A 64 28.02 4.68 7.65
CA GLN A 64 27.19 3.49 7.57
C GLN A 64 25.72 3.92 7.53
N ALA A 65 25.08 3.83 6.36
CA ALA A 65 23.67 4.15 6.23
C ALA A 65 22.91 3.17 7.14
N GLU A 66 22.48 3.60 8.32
CA GLU A 66 21.80 2.73 9.26
C GLU A 66 20.28 2.92 9.16
N VAL A 67 19.53 1.82 9.24
CA VAL A 67 18.07 1.85 9.31
C VAL A 67 17.65 2.18 10.74
N ARG A 68 17.05 3.35 10.96
CA ARG A 68 16.57 3.75 12.29
C ARG A 68 15.21 3.10 12.57
N LEU A 69 15.18 2.10 13.45
CA LEU A 69 13.95 1.43 13.89
C LEU A 69 13.39 2.07 15.18
N ILE A 70 12.24 2.74 15.06
CA ILE A 70 11.50 3.39 16.14
C ILE A 70 10.29 2.52 16.48
N CYS A 71 10.27 1.99 17.72
CA CYS A 71 9.17 1.17 18.21
C CYS A 71 9.22 1.08 19.74
N LYS A 72 8.10 0.76 20.37
CA LYS A 72 8.06 0.34 21.77
C LYS A 72 8.83 -0.97 21.95
N PRO A 73 9.68 -1.10 22.98
CA PRO A 73 10.34 -2.37 23.28
C PRO A 73 9.30 -3.41 23.72
N THR A 74 8.99 -4.35 22.83
CA THR A 74 8.10 -5.48 23.06
C THR A 74 8.79 -6.80 22.70
N ALA A 75 8.24 -7.94 23.13
CA ALA A 75 8.76 -9.25 22.76
C ALA A 75 8.79 -9.45 21.23
N LEU A 76 7.75 -8.97 20.54
CA LEU A 76 7.68 -8.99 19.08
C LEU A 76 8.77 -8.09 18.47
N ALA A 77 8.94 -6.85 18.97
CA ALA A 77 9.97 -5.94 18.46
C ALA A 77 11.39 -6.50 18.64
N SER A 78 11.68 -7.12 19.79
CA SER A 78 12.96 -7.81 20.02
C SER A 78 13.13 -9.02 19.10
N HIS A 79 12.05 -9.76 18.84
CA HIS A 79 12.08 -10.89 17.90
C HIS A 79 12.37 -10.42 16.46
N LEU A 80 11.71 -9.35 16.02
CA LEU A 80 11.92 -8.74 14.71
C LEU A 80 13.36 -8.26 14.53
N LYS A 81 13.93 -7.55 15.51
CA LYS A 81 15.34 -7.12 15.48
C LYS A 81 16.33 -8.28 15.32
N LYS A 82 16.00 -9.46 15.86
CA LYS A 82 16.86 -10.64 15.82
C LYS A 82 16.72 -11.45 14.53
N HIS A 83 15.52 -11.50 13.95
CA HIS A 83 15.16 -12.44 12.89
C HIS A 83 14.86 -11.79 11.54
N CYS A 84 14.73 -10.45 11.47
CA CYS A 84 14.55 -9.71 10.23
C CYS A 84 15.90 -9.13 9.79
N TYR A 85 16.64 -9.88 8.97
CA TYR A 85 18.01 -9.50 8.57
C TYR A 85 18.02 -8.35 7.58
N THR A 86 17.06 -8.31 6.66
CA THR A 86 16.97 -7.24 5.65
C THR A 86 16.70 -5.88 6.29
N LEU A 87 15.98 -5.84 7.41
CA LEU A 87 15.70 -4.60 8.15
C LEU A 87 16.97 -3.97 8.76
N ALA A 88 18.00 -4.77 9.03
CA ALA A 88 19.29 -4.30 9.55
C ALA A 88 20.23 -3.78 8.46
N GLN A 89 19.90 -4.00 7.19
CA GLN A 89 20.71 -3.57 6.05
C GLN A 89 20.01 -2.39 5.37
N PRO A 90 20.69 -1.26 5.11
CA PRO A 90 20.09 -0.17 4.35
C PRO A 90 19.84 -0.56 2.88
N PRO A 91 18.88 0.09 2.20
CA PRO A 91 18.85 0.09 0.74
C PRO A 91 20.13 0.76 0.21
N LEU A 92 20.94 0.01 -0.52
CA LEU A 92 22.15 0.51 -1.18
C LEU A 92 21.96 0.40 -2.69
N ALA A 93 21.39 1.44 -3.29
CA ALA A 93 21.46 1.66 -4.73
C ALA A 93 22.49 2.75 -5.02
N LYS A 94 23.09 2.74 -6.21
CA LYS A 94 23.92 3.84 -6.69
C LYS A 94 23.14 4.69 -7.68
N TRP A 95 23.62 5.89 -7.98
CA TRP A 95 23.04 6.70 -9.04
C TRP A 95 23.20 5.97 -10.41
N PRO A 96 22.16 5.91 -11.26
CA PRO A 96 20.89 6.63 -11.19
C PRO A 96 19.77 5.96 -10.39
N GLN A 97 19.89 4.68 -10.03
CA GLN A 97 18.83 3.94 -9.34
C GLN A 97 18.52 4.49 -7.94
N ALA A 98 19.49 5.11 -7.27
CA ALA A 98 19.31 5.73 -5.96
C ALA A 98 18.52 7.05 -5.99
N ASP A 99 18.43 7.71 -7.15
CA ASP A 99 17.79 9.02 -7.23
C ASP A 99 16.26 8.89 -7.08
N PRO A 100 15.63 9.60 -6.12
CA PRO A 100 14.21 9.43 -5.83
C PRO A 100 13.32 9.90 -6.98
N HIS A 101 13.75 10.92 -7.75
CA HIS A 101 12.99 11.38 -8.91
C HIS A 101 13.04 10.36 -10.05
N PHE A 102 14.21 9.76 -10.28
CA PHE A 102 14.37 8.68 -11.26
C PHE A 102 13.51 7.46 -10.90
N GLN A 103 13.45 7.09 -9.62
CA GLN A 103 12.57 6.01 -9.15
C GLN A 103 11.08 6.33 -9.41
N ILE A 104 10.61 7.53 -9.07
CA ILE A 104 9.22 7.94 -9.33
C ILE A 104 8.91 7.94 -10.83
N ILE A 105 9.81 8.48 -11.65
CA ILE A 105 9.60 8.56 -13.11
C ILE A 105 9.56 7.17 -13.73
N THR A 106 10.47 6.27 -13.34
CA THR A 106 10.46 4.89 -13.86
C THR A 106 9.19 4.14 -13.41
N ASN A 107 8.74 4.37 -12.19
CA ASN A 107 7.49 3.81 -11.68
C ASN A 107 6.23 4.33 -12.39
N LEU A 108 6.23 5.59 -12.83
CA LEU A 108 5.06 6.24 -13.42
C LEU A 108 4.98 6.11 -14.95
N MET A 109 6.13 6.17 -15.62
CA MET A 109 6.23 6.26 -17.09
C MET A 109 6.33 4.91 -17.77
N TRP A 110 6.86 3.87 -17.11
CA TRP A 110 7.05 2.59 -17.77
C TRP A 110 5.70 1.88 -17.98
N PRO A 111 5.29 1.59 -19.23
CA PRO A 111 3.96 1.05 -19.49
C PRO A 111 3.82 -0.35 -18.91
N THR A 112 2.85 -0.51 -18.00
CA THR A 112 2.31 -1.82 -17.57
C THR A 112 1.26 -2.35 -18.56
N LYS A 113 1.49 -2.19 -19.88
CA LYS A 113 0.70 -2.94 -20.87
C LYS A 113 1.30 -4.33 -21.00
N GLU A 114 0.46 -5.36 -21.01
CA GLU A 114 0.62 -6.80 -21.32
C GLU A 114 2.03 -7.38 -21.52
N GLY A 115 2.92 -6.71 -22.27
CA GLY A 115 4.34 -7.03 -22.38
C GLY A 115 5.13 -7.01 -21.06
N ALA A 116 4.77 -6.17 -20.07
CA ALA A 116 5.44 -6.17 -18.76
C ALA A 116 4.93 -7.29 -17.83
N GLU A 117 3.67 -7.71 -17.94
CA GLU A 117 3.13 -8.91 -17.27
C GLU A 117 3.82 -10.18 -17.80
N LEU A 118 4.10 -10.20 -19.11
CA LEU A 118 4.87 -11.26 -19.78
C LEU A 118 6.37 -11.24 -19.41
N GLN A 119 6.99 -10.07 -19.23
CA GLN A 119 8.40 -9.96 -18.80
C GLN A 119 8.60 -10.18 -17.29
N GLY A 120 7.63 -9.77 -16.46
CA GLY A 120 7.66 -9.89 -15.01
C GLY A 120 7.19 -11.25 -14.47
N GLY A 121 6.74 -12.15 -15.34
CA GLY A 121 6.35 -13.50 -14.92
C GLY A 121 5.02 -13.57 -14.15
N VAL A 122 4.26 -12.49 -14.06
CA VAL A 122 3.03 -12.37 -13.26
C VAL A 122 1.85 -12.00 -14.14
N ARG A 123 0.77 -12.77 -14.05
CA ARG A 123 -0.52 -12.50 -14.68
C ARG A 123 -1.58 -12.29 -13.60
N PHE A 124 -2.54 -11.40 -13.81
CA PHE A 124 -3.67 -11.23 -12.91
C PHE A 124 -4.91 -12.00 -13.35
N THR A 125 -5.60 -12.59 -12.36
CA THR A 125 -6.96 -13.12 -12.51
C THR A 125 -7.89 -12.27 -11.67
N ARG A 126 -8.89 -11.65 -12.31
CA ARG A 126 -9.80 -10.70 -11.66
C ARG A 126 -11.04 -11.38 -11.11
N ASP A 127 -11.33 -11.12 -9.83
CA ASP A 127 -12.63 -11.34 -9.22
C ASP A 127 -13.31 -9.98 -8.98
N ASN A 128 -14.54 -9.81 -9.47
CA ASN A 128 -15.35 -8.62 -9.15
C ASN A 128 -16.25 -8.94 -7.96
N LEU A 129 -16.15 -8.14 -6.90
CA LEU A 129 -16.94 -8.26 -5.70
C LEU A 129 -18.06 -7.23 -5.72
N LEU A 130 -19.30 -7.72 -5.69
CA LEU A 130 -20.50 -6.91 -5.47
C LEU A 130 -20.62 -6.56 -3.98
N LEU A 131 -20.70 -5.28 -3.69
CA LEU A 131 -20.82 -4.72 -2.35
C LEU A 131 -22.28 -4.54 -1.95
N LYS A 132 -22.54 -4.35 -0.66
CA LYS A 132 -23.89 -4.23 -0.08
C LYS A 132 -24.74 -3.11 -0.69
N ASP A 133 -24.09 -2.03 -1.15
CA ASP A 133 -24.73 -0.88 -1.77
C ASP A 133 -24.89 -1.02 -3.30
N GLY A 134 -24.59 -2.19 -3.87
CA GLY A 134 -24.61 -2.46 -5.31
C GLY A 134 -23.35 -1.99 -6.06
N GLY A 135 -22.37 -1.43 -5.33
CA GLY A 135 -21.06 -1.09 -5.89
C GLY A 135 -20.24 -2.31 -6.27
N ILE A 136 -19.27 -2.13 -7.17
CA ILE A 136 -18.32 -3.18 -7.52
C ILE A 136 -16.90 -2.73 -7.21
N VAL A 137 -16.14 -3.60 -6.55
CA VAL A 137 -14.68 -3.51 -6.41
C VAL A 137 -14.03 -4.72 -7.07
N ALA A 138 -12.77 -4.60 -7.49
CA ALA A 138 -12.04 -5.69 -8.13
C ALA A 138 -10.89 -6.20 -7.26
N LEU A 139 -10.71 -7.51 -7.26
CA LEU A 139 -9.64 -8.23 -6.60
C LEU A 139 -8.81 -8.95 -7.68
N ASP A 140 -7.59 -8.47 -7.92
CA ASP A 140 -6.69 -9.03 -8.92
C ASP A 140 -5.69 -9.98 -8.26
N TRP A 141 -5.93 -11.27 -8.44
CA TRP A 141 -5.06 -12.33 -7.93
C TRP A 141 -3.85 -12.50 -8.83
N ALA A 142 -2.64 -12.34 -8.29
CA ALA A 142 -1.42 -12.55 -9.05
C ALA A 142 -1.11 -14.04 -9.17
N VAL A 143 -0.78 -14.50 -10.38
CA VAL A 143 -0.49 -15.89 -10.73
C VAL A 143 0.84 -15.95 -11.49
N SER A 144 1.70 -16.90 -11.11
CA SER A 144 2.96 -17.14 -11.81
C SER A 144 2.72 -17.80 -13.17
N LEU A 145 3.40 -17.31 -14.23
CA LEU A 145 3.33 -17.92 -15.57
C LEU A 145 3.86 -19.35 -15.59
N THR A 146 4.79 -19.71 -14.70
CA THR A 146 5.35 -21.06 -14.61
C THR A 146 4.34 -22.06 -14.03
N ASP A 147 3.45 -21.61 -13.14
CA ASP A 147 2.45 -22.47 -12.50
C ASP A 147 1.30 -22.85 -13.44
N GLN A 148 1.02 -22.07 -14.49
CA GLN A 148 -0.04 -22.42 -15.46
C GLN A 148 0.36 -23.61 -16.34
N GLN A 149 1.63 -23.75 -16.71
CA GLN A 149 2.11 -24.92 -17.45
C GLN A 149 2.11 -26.18 -16.58
N ALA A 150 2.23 -26.04 -15.25
CA ALA A 150 2.09 -27.12 -14.29
C ALA A 150 0.61 -27.46 -13.99
N GLN A 151 -0.27 -26.44 -13.89
CA GLN A 151 -1.72 -26.61 -13.69
C GLN A 151 -2.42 -27.27 -14.88
N ALA A 152 -1.94 -27.06 -16.12
CA ALA A 152 -2.44 -27.79 -17.28
C ALA A 152 -2.07 -29.29 -17.29
N LYS A 153 -1.21 -29.76 -16.36
CA LYS A 153 -0.75 -31.15 -16.30
C LYS A 153 -1.07 -31.90 -15.00
N ARG A 154 -1.54 -31.27 -13.91
CA ARG A 154 -1.89 -31.97 -12.66
C ARG A 154 -2.97 -31.25 -11.85
N ASP A 155 -4.01 -31.99 -11.47
CA ASP A 155 -5.06 -31.62 -10.51
C ASP A 155 -4.58 -31.45 -9.05
N HIS A 156 -3.28 -31.27 -8.78
CA HIS A 156 -2.78 -31.13 -7.41
C HIS A 156 -1.70 -30.05 -7.38
N HIS A 157 -1.98 -28.99 -6.62
CA HIS A 157 -1.06 -27.88 -6.32
C HIS A 157 0.28 -28.38 -5.76
N PRO A 158 1.41 -27.83 -6.23
CA PRO A 158 2.63 -27.77 -5.43
C PRO A 158 3.15 -26.33 -5.40
N GLY A 159 2.39 -25.42 -4.79
CA GLY A 159 2.93 -24.14 -4.34
C GLY A 159 3.74 -24.36 -3.05
N GLY A 160 4.94 -23.79 -2.99
CA GLY A 160 5.87 -23.94 -1.86
C GLY A 160 5.19 -23.71 -0.50
N ARG A 161 5.44 -24.62 0.44
CA ARG A 161 4.81 -24.63 1.77
C ARG A 161 5.26 -23.42 2.59
N PHE A 162 4.39 -22.45 2.82
CA PHE A 162 4.60 -21.44 3.85
C PHE A 162 4.36 -22.07 5.24
N LEU A 163 5.42 -22.21 6.03
CA LEU A 163 5.42 -22.51 7.48
C LEU A 163 4.56 -23.71 7.96
N GLY A 164 4.30 -24.70 7.09
CA GLY A 164 3.60 -25.94 7.45
C GLY A 164 2.08 -25.84 7.55
N SER A 165 1.47 -24.72 7.12
CA SER A 165 0.03 -24.68 6.82
C SER A 165 -0.23 -25.30 5.44
N SER A 166 -1.33 -26.02 5.28
CA SER A 166 -1.74 -26.57 3.99
C SER A 166 -2.16 -25.47 2.99
N ASN A 167 -2.37 -24.23 3.45
CA ASN A 167 -2.85 -23.13 2.63
C ASN A 167 -1.88 -21.93 2.65
N PRO A 168 -1.61 -21.29 1.49
CA PRO A 168 -0.73 -20.13 1.41
C PRO A 168 -1.34 -18.90 2.11
N ALA A 169 -0.49 -18.05 2.68
CA ALA A 169 -0.89 -16.77 3.27
C ALA A 169 -1.24 -15.76 2.17
N ILE A 170 -2.38 -15.09 2.29
CA ILE A 170 -2.88 -14.12 1.31
C ILE A 170 -2.38 -12.74 1.70
N VAL A 171 -1.77 -12.03 0.75
CA VAL A 171 -1.26 -10.67 0.93
C VAL A 171 -2.13 -9.71 0.13
N VAL A 172 -2.97 -8.94 0.82
CA VAL A 172 -3.81 -7.90 0.22
C VAL A 172 -2.96 -6.66 -0.03
N ILE A 173 -2.79 -6.31 -1.30
CA ILE A 173 -2.00 -5.16 -1.74
C ILE A 173 -2.94 -3.99 -2.02
N ILE A 174 -2.74 -2.88 -1.32
CA ILE A 174 -3.53 -1.65 -1.46
C ILE A 174 -2.68 -0.63 -2.24
N PRO A 175 -2.99 -0.39 -3.52
CA PRO A 175 -2.26 0.56 -4.34
C PRO A 175 -2.50 2.01 -3.88
N ASN A 176 -1.67 2.91 -4.37
CA ASN A 176 -1.79 4.34 -4.14
C ASN A 176 -3.08 4.96 -4.72
N ALA A 177 -3.26 6.27 -4.50
CA ALA A 177 -4.41 7.05 -4.96
C ALA A 177 -4.66 6.96 -6.48
N LEU A 178 -3.65 6.64 -7.30
CA LEU A 178 -3.82 6.46 -8.74
C LEU A 178 -4.57 5.14 -9.05
N GLY A 179 -4.51 4.16 -8.15
CA GLY A 179 -5.22 2.88 -8.29
C GLY A 179 -4.80 2.05 -9.51
N ARG A 180 -3.59 2.27 -10.01
CA ARG A 180 -2.97 1.48 -11.08
C ARG A 180 -2.01 0.44 -10.49
N VAL A 181 -1.84 -0.64 -11.24
CA VAL A 181 -0.71 -1.54 -11.07
C VAL A 181 0.54 -0.86 -11.64
N THR A 182 1.48 -0.55 -10.76
CA THR A 182 2.78 0.06 -11.08
C THR A 182 3.86 -1.03 -11.26
N PRO A 183 5.00 -0.73 -11.90
CA PRO A 183 6.13 -1.67 -11.96
C PRO A 183 6.62 -2.13 -10.58
N HIS A 184 6.61 -1.27 -9.56
CA HIS A 184 6.97 -1.67 -8.19
C HIS A 184 5.93 -2.63 -7.60
N LEU A 185 4.64 -2.35 -7.77
CA LEU A 185 3.59 -3.25 -7.31
C LEU A 185 3.69 -4.64 -7.98
N LEU A 186 3.98 -4.69 -9.28
CA LEU A 186 4.25 -5.94 -10.00
C LEU A 186 5.45 -6.69 -9.42
N MET A 187 6.54 -5.98 -9.12
CA MET A 187 7.74 -6.56 -8.50
C MET A 187 7.43 -7.12 -7.11
N LEU A 188 6.58 -6.45 -6.32
CA LEU A 188 6.11 -6.94 -5.03
C LEU A 188 5.30 -8.22 -5.19
N CYS A 189 4.37 -8.27 -6.15
CA CYS A 189 3.60 -9.47 -6.48
C CYS A 189 4.50 -10.64 -6.87
N TYR A 190 5.47 -10.39 -7.76
CA TYR A 190 6.43 -11.40 -8.22
C TYR A 190 7.25 -11.96 -7.05
N LYS A 191 7.85 -11.09 -6.22
CA LYS A 191 8.60 -11.51 -5.03
C LYS A 191 7.73 -12.26 -4.03
N ALA A 192 6.49 -11.83 -3.82
CA ALA A 192 5.54 -12.50 -2.93
C ALA A 192 5.25 -13.94 -3.40
N LEU A 193 4.97 -14.12 -4.70
CA LEU A 193 4.76 -15.45 -5.30
C LEU A 193 6.00 -16.35 -5.15
N GLN A 194 7.20 -15.82 -5.41
CA GLN A 194 8.45 -16.57 -5.23
C GLN A 194 8.65 -17.06 -3.79
N GLN A 195 8.13 -16.33 -2.80
CA GLN A 195 8.22 -16.66 -1.38
C GLN A 195 7.03 -17.50 -0.87
N GLY A 196 6.11 -17.91 -1.74
CA GLY A 196 4.96 -18.76 -1.40
C GLY A 196 3.78 -18.00 -0.78
N PHE A 197 3.77 -16.67 -0.86
CA PHE A 197 2.58 -15.87 -0.56
C PHE A 197 1.63 -15.84 -1.76
N TYR A 198 0.36 -15.56 -1.49
CA TYR A 198 -0.65 -15.39 -2.51
C TYR A 198 -1.13 -13.92 -2.57
N PRO A 199 -0.50 -13.07 -3.40
CA PRO A 199 -0.83 -11.66 -3.48
C PRO A 199 -2.15 -11.41 -4.22
N VAL A 200 -2.96 -10.52 -3.67
CA VAL A 200 -4.21 -10.02 -4.27
C VAL A 200 -4.23 -8.51 -4.23
N VAL A 201 -4.39 -7.86 -5.39
CA VAL A 201 -4.42 -6.41 -5.50
C VAL A 201 -5.86 -5.93 -5.35
N PHE A 202 -6.10 -5.06 -4.38
CA PHE A 202 -7.41 -4.45 -4.14
C PHE A 202 -7.58 -3.20 -5.00
N HIS A 203 -8.51 -3.25 -5.95
CA HIS A 203 -8.88 -2.12 -6.79
C HIS A 203 -10.19 -1.50 -6.31
N ARG A 204 -10.09 -0.22 -5.96
CA ARG A 204 -11.21 0.63 -5.60
C ARG A 204 -12.20 0.79 -6.77
N ARG A 205 -13.43 1.21 -6.45
CA ARG A 205 -14.47 1.50 -7.44
C ARG A 205 -13.93 2.45 -8.53
N GLY A 206 -14.17 2.13 -9.79
CA GLY A 206 -13.70 2.93 -10.93
C GLY A 206 -12.19 2.85 -11.23
N HIS A 207 -11.37 2.21 -10.39
CA HIS A 207 -9.91 2.12 -10.57
C HIS A 207 -9.48 0.77 -11.14
N GLY A 208 -8.26 0.68 -11.70
CA GLY A 208 -7.71 -0.59 -12.20
C GLY A 208 -8.52 -1.25 -13.32
N GLY A 209 -9.44 -0.55 -13.97
CA GLY A 209 -10.39 -1.15 -14.93
C GLY A 209 -11.62 -1.78 -14.27
N CYS A 210 -11.79 -1.65 -12.95
CA CYS A 210 -13.05 -1.90 -12.26
C CYS A 210 -14.10 -0.87 -12.74
N PRO A 211 -15.32 -1.31 -13.13
CA PRO A 211 -16.39 -0.38 -13.47
C PRO A 211 -16.85 0.41 -12.24
N LEU A 212 -17.38 1.61 -12.46
CA LEU A 212 -18.09 2.38 -11.45
C LEU A 212 -19.59 2.16 -11.67
N THR A 213 -20.20 1.26 -10.90
CA THR A 213 -21.62 0.87 -11.05
C THR A 213 -22.58 1.73 -10.24
N THR A 214 -22.09 2.38 -9.20
CA THR A 214 -22.84 3.29 -8.33
C THR A 214 -22.24 4.69 -8.43
N PRO A 215 -23.01 5.78 -8.28
CA PRO A 215 -22.50 7.15 -8.23
C PRO A 215 -21.84 7.44 -6.87
N HIS A 216 -20.98 6.53 -6.40
CA HIS A 216 -20.24 6.61 -5.16
C HIS A 216 -18.75 6.44 -5.47
N TYR A 217 -18.00 7.53 -5.33
CA TYR A 217 -16.54 7.51 -5.42
C TYR A 217 -15.97 7.42 -4.01
N GLN A 218 -14.92 6.64 -3.83
CA GLN A 218 -14.39 6.37 -2.50
C GLN A 218 -13.57 7.57 -1.97
N GLU A 219 -13.93 8.05 -0.78
CA GLU A 219 -13.16 9.04 -0.02
C GLU A 219 -11.81 8.49 0.44
N PHE A 220 -10.87 9.38 0.79
CA PHE A 220 -9.49 9.01 1.11
C PHE A 220 -9.37 7.95 2.23
N GLY A 221 -10.12 8.12 3.32
CA GLY A 221 -10.07 7.27 4.51
C GLY A 221 -11.26 6.32 4.66
N ASN A 222 -12.16 6.23 3.68
CA ASN A 222 -13.37 5.42 3.80
C ASN A 222 -13.05 3.92 3.64
N THR A 223 -13.29 3.16 4.71
CA THR A 223 -12.90 1.75 4.87
C THR A 223 -13.94 0.75 4.36
N SER A 224 -15.16 1.20 4.06
CA SER A 224 -16.34 0.33 3.86
C SER A 224 -16.15 -0.72 2.77
N ASP A 225 -15.49 -0.35 1.68
CA ASP A 225 -15.17 -1.23 0.56
C ASP A 225 -14.09 -2.26 0.94
N LEU A 226 -13.03 -1.80 1.61
CA LEU A 226 -11.93 -2.67 2.04
C LEU A 226 -12.39 -3.66 3.11
N ALA A 227 -13.23 -3.23 4.04
CA ALA A 227 -13.78 -4.10 5.08
C ALA A 227 -14.61 -5.25 4.49
N GLN A 228 -15.45 -4.96 3.49
CA GLN A 228 -16.20 -5.99 2.77
C GLN A 228 -15.29 -6.91 1.97
N ALA A 229 -14.25 -6.38 1.31
CA ALA A 229 -13.28 -7.18 0.58
C ALA A 229 -12.49 -8.14 1.51
N VAL A 230 -12.03 -7.65 2.66
CA VAL A 230 -11.32 -8.48 3.65
C VAL A 230 -12.25 -9.54 4.26
N ALA A 231 -13.51 -9.19 4.56
CA ALA A 231 -14.50 -10.16 5.03
C ALA A 231 -14.79 -11.24 3.97
N TYR A 232 -14.92 -10.86 2.69
CA TYR A 232 -15.06 -11.80 1.58
C TYR A 232 -13.87 -12.74 1.49
N LEU A 233 -12.64 -12.21 1.52
CA LEU A 233 -11.41 -13.01 1.47
C LEU A 233 -11.34 -14.00 2.64
N GLN A 234 -11.69 -13.58 3.85
CA GLN A 234 -11.73 -14.47 5.00
C GLN A 234 -12.78 -15.58 4.83
N SER A 235 -13.98 -15.24 4.35
CA SER A 235 -15.03 -16.23 4.13
C SER A 235 -14.66 -17.26 3.07
N ARG A 236 -13.93 -16.83 2.02
CA ARG A 236 -13.52 -17.67 0.90
C ARG A 236 -12.32 -18.55 1.24
N HIS A 237 -11.42 -18.05 2.08
CA HIS A 237 -10.17 -18.71 2.47
C HIS A 237 -9.99 -18.74 4.01
N PRO A 238 -10.89 -19.41 4.75
CA PRO A 238 -10.94 -19.31 6.22
C PRO A 238 -9.71 -19.89 6.95
N SER A 239 -8.93 -20.71 6.24
CA SER A 239 -7.72 -21.34 6.76
C SER A 239 -6.43 -20.63 6.35
N SER A 240 -6.51 -19.61 5.49
CA SER A 240 -5.37 -18.79 5.07
C SER A 240 -5.17 -17.61 6.02
N THR A 241 -3.93 -17.33 6.36
CA THR A 241 -3.57 -16.09 7.07
C THR A 241 -3.74 -14.91 6.12
N LEU A 242 -4.43 -13.86 6.55
CA LEU A 242 -4.56 -12.62 5.79
C LEU A 242 -3.54 -11.59 6.29
N LEU A 243 -2.81 -11.00 5.35
CA LEU A 243 -1.81 -9.96 5.56
C LEU A 243 -2.16 -8.79 4.63
N ALA A 244 -1.77 -7.57 4.98
CA ALA A 244 -2.00 -6.42 4.10
C ALA A 244 -0.76 -5.56 3.94
N VAL A 245 -0.53 -5.06 2.74
CA VAL A 245 0.53 -4.09 2.43
C VAL A 245 -0.04 -2.95 1.61
N SER A 246 0.32 -1.72 1.93
CA SER A 246 -0.07 -0.54 1.16
C SER A 246 1.11 0.23 0.59
N GLU A 247 0.93 0.84 -0.58
CA GLU A 247 1.89 1.76 -1.19
C GLU A 247 1.40 3.22 -1.13
N GLY A 248 2.24 4.11 -0.63
CA GLY A 248 2.03 5.56 -0.68
C GLY A 248 0.74 5.96 0.02
N SER A 249 -0.07 6.76 -0.68
CA SER A 249 -1.41 7.18 -0.21
C SER A 249 -2.40 6.04 0.00
N GLY A 250 -2.14 4.82 -0.48
CA GLY A 250 -2.93 3.64 -0.14
C GLY A 250 -2.90 3.31 1.36
N SER A 251 -1.88 3.79 2.09
CA SER A 251 -1.80 3.64 3.54
C SER A 251 -2.92 4.36 4.26
N GLY A 252 -3.48 5.44 3.70
CA GLY A 252 -4.59 6.17 4.29
C GLY A 252 -5.79 5.26 4.54
N LEU A 253 -6.13 4.47 3.52
CA LEU A 253 -7.18 3.46 3.58
C LEU A 253 -6.84 2.30 4.54
N LEU A 254 -5.61 1.78 4.47
CA LEU A 254 -5.18 0.65 5.31
C LEU A 254 -5.17 1.01 6.80
N LEU A 255 -4.56 2.14 7.16
CA LEU A 255 -4.45 2.59 8.55
C LEU A 255 -5.83 2.91 9.13
N SER A 256 -6.70 3.56 8.35
CA SER A 256 -8.09 3.79 8.70
C SER A 256 -8.84 2.48 9.00
N TYR A 257 -8.70 1.48 8.12
CA TYR A 257 -9.34 0.17 8.29
C TYR A 257 -8.85 -0.54 9.57
N LEU A 258 -7.54 -0.50 9.83
CA LEU A 258 -6.97 -1.13 11.01
C LEU A 258 -7.43 -0.47 12.32
N GLY A 259 -7.57 0.86 12.32
CA GLY A 259 -8.09 1.60 13.47
C GLY A 259 -9.56 1.29 13.73
N GLU A 260 -10.42 1.43 12.71
CA GLU A 260 -11.86 1.23 12.84
C GLU A 260 -12.23 -0.21 13.19
N CYS A 261 -11.56 -1.20 12.60
CA CYS A 261 -11.83 -2.60 12.90
C CYS A 261 -11.21 -3.03 14.24
N GLY A 262 -10.07 -2.45 14.60
CA GLY A 262 -9.27 -2.82 15.77
C GLY A 262 -9.12 -4.33 15.94
N SER A 263 -9.54 -4.85 17.09
CA SER A 263 -9.50 -6.29 17.43
C SER A 263 -10.42 -7.19 16.57
N SER A 264 -11.34 -6.62 15.81
CA SER A 264 -12.23 -7.36 14.90
C SER A 264 -11.64 -7.55 13.49
N SER A 265 -10.44 -6.99 13.23
CA SER A 265 -9.77 -7.16 11.94
C SER A 265 -9.39 -8.62 11.69
N TYR A 266 -9.67 -9.13 10.49
CA TYR A 266 -9.22 -10.46 10.06
C TYR A 266 -7.74 -10.50 9.64
N LEU A 267 -7.06 -9.34 9.57
CA LEU A 267 -5.65 -9.27 9.25
C LEU A 267 -4.79 -9.73 10.44
N THR A 268 -3.69 -10.40 10.15
CA THR A 268 -2.73 -10.86 11.18
C THR A 268 -1.57 -9.88 11.37
N ALA A 269 -1.16 -9.20 10.29
CA ALA A 269 -0.14 -8.17 10.30
C ALA A 269 -0.33 -7.26 9.07
N ALA A 270 0.19 -6.05 9.16
CA ALA A 270 0.13 -5.07 8.08
C ALA A 270 1.49 -4.39 7.86
N ALA A 271 1.70 -3.87 6.66
CA ALA A 271 2.86 -3.02 6.35
C ALA A 271 2.47 -1.85 5.45
N CYS A 272 3.11 -0.70 5.64
CA CYS A 272 2.90 0.49 4.83
C CYS A 272 4.23 0.99 4.28
N ILE A 273 4.35 1.09 2.95
CA ILE A 273 5.54 1.60 2.27
C ILE A 273 5.28 3.06 1.89
N SER A 274 6.13 3.98 2.34
CA SER A 274 5.93 5.44 2.21
C SER A 274 4.53 5.90 2.69
N PRO A 275 4.12 5.60 3.94
CA PRO A 275 2.78 5.92 4.42
C PRO A 275 2.51 7.43 4.51
N VAL A 276 1.28 7.81 4.17
CA VAL A 276 0.65 9.06 4.59
C VAL A 276 0.03 8.86 5.98
N PHE A 277 0.67 9.44 7.00
CA PHE A 277 0.16 9.44 8.38
C PHE A 277 -0.90 10.52 8.61
N HIS A 278 -0.63 11.72 8.07
CA HIS A 278 -1.49 12.87 8.18
C HIS A 278 -2.08 13.24 6.84
N GLY A 279 -3.35 12.89 6.65
CA GLY A 279 -4.02 13.03 5.35
C GLY A 279 -4.26 14.49 5.02
N GLN A 280 -4.80 15.26 5.97
CA GLN A 280 -5.02 16.69 5.81
C GLN A 280 -3.73 17.42 5.43
N LEU A 281 -2.66 17.18 6.20
CA LEU A 281 -1.35 17.77 5.96
C LEU A 281 -0.80 17.39 4.58
N TRP A 282 -0.99 16.15 4.13
CA TRP A 282 -0.51 15.70 2.83
C TRP A 282 -1.18 16.44 1.67
N PHE A 283 -2.48 16.70 1.75
CA PHE A 283 -3.19 17.49 0.73
C PHE A 283 -2.87 18.99 0.80
N GLU A 284 -2.55 19.52 1.98
CA GLU A 284 -2.15 20.92 2.17
C GLU A 284 -0.67 21.17 1.87
N TYR A 285 0.14 20.11 1.81
CA TYR A 285 1.56 20.19 1.52
C TYR A 285 1.83 20.52 0.04
N GLU A 286 2.71 21.51 -0.20
CA GLU A 286 3.09 21.93 -1.54
C GLU A 286 4.04 20.92 -2.19
N LEU A 287 3.46 19.97 -2.93
CA LEU A 287 4.22 19.05 -3.75
C LEU A 287 4.96 19.80 -4.87
N PRO A 288 6.12 19.29 -5.34
CA PRO A 288 6.76 19.82 -6.53
C PRO A 288 5.78 19.87 -7.70
N TRP A 289 5.71 21.01 -8.40
CA TRP A 289 4.66 21.32 -9.37
C TRP A 289 4.47 20.23 -10.43
N LEU A 290 5.56 19.58 -10.86
CA LEU A 290 5.51 18.52 -11.87
C LEU A 290 4.74 17.28 -11.35
N TYR A 291 4.96 16.90 -10.09
CA TYR A 291 4.27 15.77 -9.48
C TYR A 291 2.80 16.08 -9.23
N GLN A 292 2.51 17.26 -8.70
CA GLN A 292 1.13 17.72 -8.53
C GLN A 292 0.40 17.78 -9.87
N TRP A 293 1.03 18.30 -10.92
CA TRP A 293 0.45 18.41 -12.25
C TRP A 293 0.14 17.04 -12.86
N ILE A 294 1.07 16.08 -12.78
CA ILE A 294 0.84 14.72 -13.29
C ILE A 294 -0.26 14.02 -12.49
N ALA A 295 -0.24 14.11 -11.16
CA ALA A 295 -1.26 13.53 -10.30
C ALA A 295 -2.65 14.13 -10.59
N LEU A 296 -2.73 15.44 -10.80
CA LEU A 296 -3.97 16.13 -11.16
C LEU A 296 -4.51 15.71 -12.52
N ILE A 297 -3.66 15.69 -13.56
CA ILE A 297 -4.08 15.21 -14.89
C ILE A 297 -4.62 13.80 -14.80
N TYR A 298 -3.94 12.94 -14.04
CA TYR A 298 -4.34 11.57 -13.87
C TYR A 298 -5.72 11.44 -13.19
N HIS A 299 -5.93 12.12 -12.06
CA HIS A 299 -7.23 12.11 -11.40
C HIS A 299 -8.33 12.73 -12.26
N LYS A 300 -8.05 13.83 -12.97
CA LYS A 300 -9.01 14.41 -13.93
C LYS A 300 -9.39 13.41 -15.01
N PHE A 301 -8.44 12.65 -15.55
CA PHE A 301 -8.73 11.62 -16.54
C PHE A 301 -9.61 10.49 -15.97
N GLN A 302 -9.31 10.02 -14.75
CA GLN A 302 -10.10 9.01 -14.03
C GLN A 302 -11.54 9.47 -13.81
N ILE A 303 -11.74 10.70 -13.32
CA ILE A 303 -13.06 11.25 -13.04
C ILE A 303 -13.82 11.51 -14.34
N ASN A 304 -13.13 12.07 -15.36
CA ASN A 304 -13.75 12.37 -16.66
C ASN A 304 -14.30 11.11 -17.34
N ARG A 305 -13.65 9.95 -17.17
CA ARG A 305 -14.14 8.65 -17.66
C ARG A 305 -15.53 8.31 -17.12
N TYR A 306 -15.87 8.75 -15.92
CA TYR A 306 -17.16 8.51 -15.26
C TYR A 306 -17.99 9.79 -15.07
N ALA A 307 -17.69 10.85 -15.83
CA ALA A 307 -18.32 12.16 -15.68
C ALA A 307 -19.84 12.11 -15.74
N THR A 308 -20.41 11.29 -16.63
CA THR A 308 -21.86 11.12 -16.78
C THR A 308 -22.51 10.44 -15.59
N ALA A 309 -21.86 9.47 -14.95
CA ALA A 309 -22.38 8.80 -13.76
C ALA A 309 -22.26 9.70 -12.51
N LEU A 310 -21.12 10.38 -12.39
CA LEU A 310 -20.78 11.21 -11.25
C LEU A 310 -21.45 12.60 -11.26
N SER A 311 -21.88 13.10 -12.42
CA SER A 311 -22.56 14.40 -12.53
C SER A 311 -23.84 14.51 -11.69
N SER A 312 -24.43 13.36 -11.31
CA SER A 312 -25.59 13.28 -10.42
C SER A 312 -25.28 13.62 -8.95
N VAL A 313 -24.03 13.45 -8.52
CA VAL A 313 -23.61 13.61 -7.13
C VAL A 313 -22.58 14.73 -6.92
N MET A 314 -21.83 15.11 -7.97
CA MET A 314 -20.77 16.11 -7.89
C MET A 314 -20.73 17.00 -9.14
N ASP A 315 -20.20 18.21 -8.96
CA ASP A 315 -19.97 19.15 -10.06
C ASP A 315 -18.67 18.81 -10.80
N VAL A 316 -18.75 17.83 -11.70
CA VAL A 316 -17.61 17.32 -12.47
C VAL A 316 -16.93 18.44 -13.27
N ALA A 317 -17.69 19.40 -13.80
CA ALA A 317 -17.12 20.50 -14.56
C ALA A 317 -16.18 21.34 -13.69
N LYS A 318 -16.60 21.72 -12.47
CA LYS A 318 -15.71 22.43 -11.53
C LYS A 318 -14.48 21.61 -11.14
N ILE A 319 -14.65 20.31 -10.88
CA ILE A 319 -13.55 19.41 -10.52
C ILE A 319 -12.50 19.34 -11.63
N LEU A 320 -12.91 19.28 -12.90
CA LEU A 320 -11.97 19.24 -14.03
C LEU A 320 -11.20 20.57 -14.23
N HIS A 321 -11.70 21.69 -13.68
CA HIS A 321 -11.06 23.00 -13.78
C HIS A 321 -10.16 23.35 -12.57
N CYS A 322 -10.12 22.53 -11.51
CA CYS A 322 -9.28 22.82 -10.34
C CYS A 322 -7.77 22.76 -10.64
N ASN A 323 -6.96 23.42 -9.81
CA ASN A 323 -5.50 23.50 -10.01
C ASN A 323 -4.67 22.88 -8.87
N SER A 324 -5.34 22.37 -7.83
CA SER A 324 -4.69 21.70 -6.71
C SER A 324 -5.39 20.39 -6.34
N LEU A 325 -4.63 19.46 -5.77
CA LEU A 325 -5.18 18.19 -5.27
C LEU A 325 -6.13 18.43 -4.10
N ARG A 326 -5.81 19.40 -3.24
CA ARG A 326 -6.69 19.86 -2.16
C ARG A 326 -8.05 20.30 -2.69
N ASP A 327 -8.08 21.23 -3.65
CA ASP A 327 -9.34 21.76 -4.20
C ASP A 327 -10.14 20.65 -4.90
N MET A 328 -9.43 19.73 -5.57
CA MET A 328 -10.06 18.57 -6.19
C MET A 328 -10.80 17.70 -5.15
N GLU A 329 -10.13 17.37 -4.05
CA GLU A 329 -10.67 16.54 -2.96
C GLU A 329 -11.84 17.26 -2.24
N GLU A 330 -11.66 18.55 -1.95
CA GLU A 330 -12.68 19.39 -1.31
C GLU A 330 -13.95 19.48 -2.19
N LEU A 331 -13.80 19.68 -3.50
CA LEU A 331 -14.93 19.72 -4.43
C LEU A 331 -15.62 18.36 -4.60
N MET A 332 -14.90 17.25 -4.46
CA MET A 332 -15.47 15.91 -4.58
C MET A 332 -16.29 15.50 -3.36
N PHE A 333 -15.83 15.83 -2.15
CA PHE A 333 -16.36 15.22 -0.93
C PHE A 333 -16.87 16.20 0.12
N CYS A 334 -16.45 17.47 0.08
CA CYS A 334 -16.91 18.47 1.05
C CYS A 334 -18.07 19.31 0.50
N ALA A 335 -18.24 19.40 -0.82
CA ALA A 335 -19.31 20.21 -1.41
C ALA A 335 -20.71 19.69 -1.01
N PRO A 336 -21.69 20.58 -0.72
CA PRO A 336 -23.04 20.16 -0.40
C PRO A 336 -23.61 19.31 -1.54
N LYS A 337 -24.22 18.17 -1.18
CA LYS A 337 -24.80 17.26 -2.18
C LYS A 337 -25.89 18.00 -2.94
N GLN A 338 -25.87 17.94 -4.27
CA GLN A 338 -26.90 18.59 -5.11
C GLN A 338 -28.33 18.17 -4.74
N SER A 339 -28.50 16.98 -4.13
CA SER A 339 -29.78 16.49 -3.62
C SER A 339 -30.33 17.29 -2.43
N GLU A 340 -29.46 17.78 -1.55
CA GLU A 340 -29.87 18.58 -0.37
C GLU A 340 -30.27 20.01 -0.78
N GLN A 341 -29.60 20.57 -1.80
CA GLN A 341 -29.98 21.86 -2.38
C GLN A 341 -31.36 21.86 -3.06
N ARG A 342 -31.75 20.77 -3.74
CA ARG A 342 -33.10 20.70 -4.34
C ARG A 342 -34.22 20.61 -3.31
N ILE A 343 -33.96 20.03 -2.14
CA ILE A 343 -34.96 19.93 -1.07
C ILE A 343 -35.17 21.31 -0.43
N SER A 344 -34.09 22.06 -0.14
CA SER A 344 -34.21 23.44 0.37
C SER A 344 -34.92 24.37 -0.62
N ASP A 345 -34.66 24.22 -1.92
CA ASP A 345 -35.28 25.07 -2.96
C ASP A 345 -36.79 24.78 -3.16
N SER A 346 -37.28 23.64 -2.67
CA SER A 346 -38.70 23.24 -2.80
C SER A 346 -39.56 23.52 -1.56
N VAL A 347 -38.96 23.82 -0.41
CA VAL A 347 -39.67 24.04 0.86
C VAL A 347 -39.76 25.54 1.23
N ASP A 348 -38.85 26.38 0.73
CA ASP A 348 -38.79 27.79 1.12
C ASP A 348 -39.43 28.72 0.08
N ASN A 349 -40.77 28.76 0.08
CA ASN A 349 -41.53 29.84 -0.55
C ASN A 349 -42.58 30.44 0.40
N VAL A 350 -42.27 30.51 1.70
CA VAL A 350 -43.03 31.32 2.68
C VAL A 350 -42.09 31.99 3.68
N GLY A 351 -41.70 33.24 3.38
CA GLY A 351 -41.51 34.30 4.37
C GLY A 351 -40.24 34.30 5.25
N LYS A 352 -39.36 35.27 4.96
CA LYS A 352 -38.52 36.04 5.92
C LYS A 352 -37.56 35.26 6.84
N ASP A 353 -36.31 35.09 6.38
CA ASP A 353 -35.13 35.80 6.89
C ASP A 353 -33.89 35.43 6.05
N ASN A 354 -33.23 36.43 5.46
CA ASN A 354 -32.16 36.28 4.47
C ASN A 354 -30.77 36.04 5.09
N SER A 355 -30.64 35.16 6.08
CA SER A 355 -29.35 34.56 6.44
C SER A 355 -29.24 33.20 5.78
N ARG A 356 -28.97 33.19 4.47
CA ARG A 356 -28.50 31.99 3.76
C ARG A 356 -27.23 31.52 4.48
N LEU A 357 -27.35 30.60 5.43
CA LEU A 357 -26.26 29.76 5.90
C LEU A 357 -25.87 28.92 4.68
N SER A 358 -25.00 29.50 3.84
CA SER A 358 -24.24 28.74 2.86
C SER A 358 -23.49 27.69 3.67
N VAL A 359 -23.98 26.45 3.66
CA VAL A 359 -23.26 25.30 4.21
C VAL A 359 -22.01 25.17 3.35
N LYS A 360 -20.93 25.81 3.82
CA LYS A 360 -19.64 25.76 3.16
C LYS A 360 -19.13 24.33 3.24
N PRO A 361 -18.37 23.89 2.23
CA PRO A 361 -17.59 22.67 2.34
C PRO A 361 -16.76 22.71 3.63
N ASP A 362 -16.95 21.72 4.49
CA ASP A 362 -16.30 21.66 5.80
C ASP A 362 -15.10 20.71 5.75
N TRP A 363 -13.98 21.26 5.29
CA TRP A 363 -12.70 20.56 5.18
C TRP A 363 -12.22 19.95 6.51
N PRO A 364 -12.29 20.66 7.66
CA PRO A 364 -12.06 20.05 8.98
C PRO A 364 -12.93 18.81 9.25
N SER A 365 -14.25 18.91 9.09
CA SER A 365 -15.16 17.77 9.34
C SER A 365 -14.91 16.61 8.39
N TYR A 366 -14.49 16.86 7.15
CA TYR A 366 -14.08 15.80 6.23
C TYR A 366 -12.89 15.00 6.78
N TRP A 367 -11.89 15.67 7.35
CA TRP A 367 -10.71 15.02 7.89
C TRP A 367 -10.95 14.33 9.22
N GLU A 368 -11.85 14.80 10.08
CA GLU A 368 -12.21 14.09 11.32
C GLU A 368 -12.59 12.61 11.06
N ARG A 369 -13.22 12.33 9.93
CA ARG A 369 -13.66 10.99 9.50
C ARG A 369 -12.75 10.31 8.46
N ASN A 370 -11.82 11.03 7.84
CA ASN A 370 -10.92 10.49 6.80
C ASN A 370 -9.45 10.47 7.18
N GLU A 371 -9.08 11.00 8.35
CA GLU A 371 -7.70 11.02 8.80
C GLU A 371 -7.19 9.58 9.04
N PRO A 372 -6.03 9.18 8.47
CA PRO A 372 -5.53 7.81 8.51
C PRO A 372 -5.35 7.23 9.92
N LEU A 373 -4.99 8.08 10.87
CA LEU A 373 -4.67 7.70 12.24
C LEU A 373 -5.77 8.03 13.26
N ARG A 374 -6.99 8.36 12.82
CA ARG A 374 -8.11 8.77 13.70
C ARG A 374 -8.41 7.79 14.83
N ASP A 375 -8.28 6.48 14.57
CA ASP A 375 -8.51 5.38 15.51
C ASP A 375 -7.24 4.55 15.76
N ALA A 376 -6.05 5.17 15.67
CA ALA A 376 -4.77 4.45 15.77
C ALA A 376 -4.58 3.70 17.12
N ASP A 377 -5.21 4.16 18.20
CA ASP A 377 -5.16 3.52 19.52
C ASP A 377 -5.93 2.19 19.58
N GLU A 378 -6.86 1.95 18.65
CA GLU A 378 -7.67 0.72 18.59
C GLU A 378 -7.01 -0.36 17.73
N VAL A 379 -5.95 -0.03 16.98
CA VAL A 379 -5.18 -0.99 16.18
C VAL A 379 -4.67 -2.13 17.04
N ALA A 380 -5.04 -3.36 16.67
CA ALA A 380 -4.75 -4.57 17.46
C ALA A 380 -3.83 -5.57 16.75
N VAL A 381 -3.22 -5.19 15.63
CA VAL A 381 -2.32 -6.04 14.84
C VAL A 381 -0.99 -5.33 14.60
N PRO A 382 0.13 -6.04 14.52
CA PRO A 382 1.42 -5.42 14.20
C PRO A 382 1.39 -4.70 12.84
N VAL A 383 1.89 -3.46 12.80
CA VAL A 383 1.98 -2.61 11.61
C VAL A 383 3.42 -2.12 11.43
N LEU A 384 4.06 -2.49 10.31
CA LEU A 384 5.38 -1.98 9.94
C LEU A 384 5.28 -0.84 8.92
N CYS A 385 5.76 0.35 9.30
CA CYS A 385 5.82 1.52 8.43
C CYS A 385 7.26 1.74 7.94
N LEU A 386 7.46 1.85 6.63
CA LEU A 386 8.75 2.14 6.00
C LEU A 386 8.74 3.57 5.43
N CYS A 387 9.65 4.43 5.91
CA CYS A 387 9.79 5.79 5.44
C CYS A 387 11.23 6.05 4.97
N SER A 388 11.41 6.88 3.95
CA SER A 388 12.72 7.38 3.55
C SER A 388 12.80 8.90 3.74
N GLN A 389 13.99 9.40 4.03
CA GLN A 389 14.23 10.83 4.21
C GLN A 389 14.25 11.62 2.90
N ASP A 390 14.52 10.92 1.79
CA ASP A 390 14.60 11.47 0.44
C ASP A 390 13.28 11.38 -0.36
N ASP A 391 12.15 11.03 0.29
CA ASP A 391 10.84 10.93 -0.37
C ASP A 391 10.30 12.34 -0.73
N PRO A 392 10.17 12.70 -2.02
CA PRO A 392 9.72 14.03 -2.42
C PRO A 392 8.19 14.17 -2.48
N LEU A 393 7.44 13.10 -2.18
CA LEU A 393 5.98 13.07 -2.25
C LEU A 393 5.29 13.06 -0.87
N LEU A 394 6.06 13.02 0.20
CA LEU A 394 5.58 13.09 1.57
C LEU A 394 6.08 14.36 2.26
N PRO A 395 5.32 14.90 3.23
CA PRO A 395 5.83 15.92 4.14
C PRO A 395 7.10 15.45 4.87
N PRO A 396 7.92 16.39 5.38
CA PRO A 396 9.18 16.05 6.05
C PRO A 396 9.01 15.05 7.20
N LEU A 397 10.04 14.24 7.47
CA LEU A 397 10.02 13.24 8.55
C LEU A 397 9.73 13.82 9.94
N SER A 398 9.95 15.12 10.17
CA SER A 398 9.57 15.80 11.42
C SER A 398 8.06 15.81 11.69
N THR A 399 7.24 15.56 10.67
CA THR A 399 5.77 15.48 10.76
C THR A 399 5.28 14.08 11.15
N VAL A 400 6.17 13.08 11.14
CA VAL A 400 5.83 11.70 11.51
C VAL A 400 5.52 11.66 13.01
N PRO A 401 4.41 11.03 13.43
CA PRO A 401 4.03 10.97 14.85
C PRO A 401 4.91 9.96 15.61
N GLU A 402 6.19 10.28 15.87
CA GLU A 402 7.13 9.40 16.59
C GLU A 402 6.55 8.91 17.94
N GLY A 403 5.74 9.75 18.60
CA GLY A 403 5.05 9.40 19.85
C GLY A 403 4.13 8.18 19.74
N LEU A 404 3.48 7.97 18.59
CA LEU A 404 2.66 6.77 18.34
C LEU A 404 3.53 5.50 18.38
N PHE A 405 4.67 5.54 17.70
CA PHE A 405 5.59 4.40 17.57
C PHE A 405 6.31 4.09 18.88
N HIS A 406 6.58 5.09 19.72
CA HIS A 406 7.16 4.87 21.04
C HIS A 406 6.18 4.26 22.05
N ASN A 407 4.88 4.59 21.93
CA ASN A 407 3.87 4.24 22.94
C ASN A 407 3.04 3.00 22.58
N SER A 408 2.77 2.77 21.30
CA SER A 408 1.98 1.65 20.82
C SER A 408 2.84 0.37 20.73
N PRO A 409 2.35 -0.78 21.23
CA PRO A 409 3.04 -2.06 21.06
C PRO A 409 2.91 -2.64 19.65
N TYR A 410 2.01 -2.09 18.82
CA TYR A 410 1.67 -2.63 17.51
C TYR A 410 2.34 -1.89 16.36
N PHE A 411 2.65 -0.61 16.51
CA PHE A 411 3.29 0.18 15.46
C PHE A 411 4.82 0.11 15.52
N LEU A 412 5.44 -0.14 14.36
CA LEU A 412 6.88 -0.09 14.17
C LEU A 412 7.20 0.82 12.98
N LEU A 413 8.20 1.68 13.13
CA LEU A 413 8.65 2.60 12.07
C LEU A 413 10.11 2.34 11.74
N ALA A 414 10.41 2.04 10.49
CA ALA A 414 11.77 1.97 9.97
C ALA A 414 12.04 3.16 9.05
N VAL A 415 13.04 3.95 9.38
CA VAL A 415 13.45 5.14 8.62
C VAL A 415 14.79 4.87 7.95
N THR A 416 14.87 5.14 6.66
CA THR A 416 16.10 5.08 5.86
C THR A 416 16.49 6.47 5.36
N GLN A 417 17.78 6.70 5.09
CA GLN A 417 18.23 7.96 4.49
C GLN A 417 17.83 8.05 3.01
N GLN A 418 17.90 6.92 2.29
CA GLN A 418 17.59 6.82 0.87
C GLN A 418 16.52 5.75 0.66
N GLY A 419 15.69 5.94 -0.36
CA GLY A 419 14.65 4.99 -0.72
C GLY A 419 13.58 5.50 -1.67
N GLY A 420 13.47 6.82 -1.83
CA GLY A 420 12.43 7.46 -2.63
C GLY A 420 11.01 7.05 -2.25
N HIS A 421 10.05 7.38 -3.11
CA HIS A 421 8.65 7.04 -2.85
C HIS A 421 8.34 5.61 -3.28
N CYS A 422 7.93 4.77 -2.33
CA CYS A 422 7.51 3.36 -2.49
C CYS A 422 8.56 2.37 -3.05
N SER A 423 9.68 2.85 -3.57
CA SER A 423 10.55 2.06 -4.44
C SER A 423 11.64 1.32 -3.68
N PHE A 424 12.36 2.04 -2.80
CA PHE A 424 13.47 1.55 -1.97
C PHE A 424 14.42 0.65 -2.76
N MET A 425 14.96 1.17 -3.86
CA MET A 425 15.76 0.37 -4.78
C MET A 425 17.04 -0.16 -4.13
N LEU A 426 17.39 -1.40 -4.48
CA LEU A 426 18.57 -2.13 -4.04
C LEU A 426 19.23 -2.79 -5.25
N GLU A 427 20.53 -2.59 -5.43
CA GLU A 427 21.30 -3.31 -6.44
C GLU A 427 21.56 -4.74 -5.96
N ASP A 428 21.28 -5.73 -6.80
CA ASP A 428 21.72 -7.10 -6.55
C ASP A 428 23.17 -7.29 -7.01
N GLY A 429 23.86 -8.29 -6.41
CA GLY A 429 25.25 -8.60 -6.74
C GLY A 429 25.48 -9.12 -8.17
N HIS A 430 24.42 -9.27 -8.97
CA HIS A 430 24.46 -9.73 -10.35
C HIS A 430 24.10 -8.63 -11.37
N GLY A 431 23.96 -7.38 -10.93
CA GLY A 431 23.67 -6.22 -11.80
C GLY A 431 22.19 -6.03 -12.12
N GLY A 432 21.29 -6.78 -11.49
CA GLY A 432 19.85 -6.53 -11.47
C GLY A 432 19.46 -5.56 -10.36
N THR A 433 18.24 -5.04 -10.45
CA THR A 433 17.67 -4.13 -9.46
C THR A 433 16.47 -4.81 -8.79
N THR A 434 16.44 -4.72 -7.47
CA THR A 434 15.31 -5.19 -6.68
C THR A 434 14.84 -4.10 -5.73
N SER A 435 13.72 -4.32 -5.05
CA SER A 435 13.26 -3.42 -4.00
C SER A 435 13.57 -4.00 -2.61
N TRP A 436 14.23 -3.19 -1.78
CA TRP A 436 14.50 -3.45 -0.37
C TRP A 436 13.21 -3.48 0.45
N SER A 437 12.30 -2.53 0.24
CA SER A 437 11.02 -2.47 0.97
C SER A 437 10.22 -3.74 0.78
N HIS A 438 10.16 -4.28 -0.44
CA HIS A 438 9.45 -5.54 -0.71
C HIS A 438 10.08 -6.72 0.03
N SER A 439 11.42 -6.80 0.04
CA SER A 439 12.12 -7.87 0.77
C SER A 439 11.86 -7.76 2.28
N VAL A 440 11.93 -6.56 2.85
CA VAL A 440 11.67 -6.29 4.27
C VAL A 440 10.23 -6.64 4.65
N VAL A 441 9.24 -6.20 3.87
CA VAL A 441 7.82 -6.46 4.16
C VAL A 441 7.51 -7.95 4.15
N LEU A 442 7.99 -8.69 3.15
CA LEU A 442 7.74 -10.12 3.06
C LEU A 442 8.48 -10.92 4.15
N GLU A 443 9.72 -10.52 4.47
CA GLU A 443 10.46 -11.09 5.58
C GLU A 443 9.76 -10.81 6.91
N TYR A 444 9.31 -9.57 7.13
CA TYR A 444 8.53 -9.15 8.29
C TYR A 444 7.29 -10.01 8.47
N PHE A 445 6.47 -10.22 7.43
CA PHE A 445 5.29 -11.06 7.52
C PHE A 445 5.62 -12.50 7.92
N ARG A 446 6.71 -13.07 7.38
CA ARG A 446 7.17 -14.40 7.77
C ARG A 446 7.58 -14.46 9.24
N VAL A 447 8.37 -13.48 9.70
CA VAL A 447 8.86 -13.44 11.08
C VAL A 447 7.70 -13.22 12.08
N VAL A 448 6.73 -12.38 11.75
CA VAL A 448 5.52 -12.18 12.59
C VAL A 448 4.68 -13.45 12.65
N ALA A 449 4.46 -14.12 11.52
CA ALA A 449 3.72 -15.37 11.49
C ALA A 449 4.43 -16.48 12.30
N ASP A 450 5.76 -16.55 12.21
CA ASP A 450 6.56 -17.47 13.01
C ASP A 450 6.50 -17.17 14.51
N PHE A 451 6.56 -15.89 14.89
CA PHE A 451 6.43 -15.46 16.27
C PHE A 451 5.11 -15.93 16.89
N PHE A 452 3.98 -15.64 16.24
CA PHE A 452 2.68 -16.06 16.75
C PHE A 452 2.54 -17.59 16.81
N ARG A 453 3.07 -18.31 15.81
CA ARG A 453 3.07 -19.78 15.83
C ARG A 453 3.88 -20.36 16.99
N VAL A 454 4.99 -19.73 17.35
CA VAL A 454 5.80 -20.14 18.51
C VAL A 454 5.09 -19.83 19.82
N GLU A 455 4.46 -18.67 19.94
CA GLU A 455 3.69 -18.30 21.14
C GLU A 455 2.48 -19.21 21.35
N GLU A 456 1.74 -19.55 20.29
CA GLU A 456 0.63 -20.50 20.33
C GLU A 456 1.08 -21.88 20.84
N LYS A 457 2.22 -22.39 20.32
CA LYS A 457 2.79 -23.66 20.76
C LYS A 457 3.25 -23.65 22.21
N LYS A 458 3.82 -22.54 22.69
CA LYS A 458 4.21 -22.37 24.09
C LYS A 458 2.97 -22.39 24.98
N CYS A 459 1.97 -21.56 24.66
CA CYS A 459 0.70 -21.52 25.39
C CYS A 459 0.03 -22.91 25.43
N PHE A 460 0.02 -23.64 24.32
CA PHE A 460 -0.53 -24.99 24.27
C PHE A 460 0.23 -25.98 25.19
N LYS A 461 1.57 -25.92 25.21
CA LYS A 461 2.39 -26.74 26.10
C LYS A 461 2.15 -26.38 27.57
N ASP A 462 2.03 -25.09 27.88
CA ASP A 462 1.77 -24.61 29.24
C ASP A 462 0.39 -25.07 29.74
N VAL A 463 -0.63 -25.03 28.88
CA VAL A 463 -1.98 -25.57 29.18
C VAL A 463 -1.94 -27.07 29.43
N ILE A 464 -1.21 -27.84 28.62
CA ILE A 464 -1.06 -29.30 28.84
C ILE A 464 -0.30 -29.58 30.13
N ALA A 465 0.76 -28.83 30.42
CA ALA A 465 1.55 -28.98 31.64
C ALA A 465 0.73 -28.63 32.89
N GLN A 466 -0.14 -27.64 32.82
CA GLN A 466 -1.06 -27.28 33.91
C GLN A 466 -2.23 -28.26 34.07
N CYS A 467 -2.65 -28.94 33.00
CA CYS A 467 -3.79 -29.87 33.00
C CYS A 467 -3.39 -31.34 33.22
N GLY A 468 -2.31 -31.57 33.98
CA GLY A 468 -1.88 -32.92 34.34
C GLY A 468 -3.01 -33.75 34.94
N SER A 469 -3.37 -34.86 34.27
CA SER A 469 -4.34 -35.89 34.65
C SER A 469 -5.84 -35.54 34.54
N GLN A 470 -6.39 -35.41 33.33
CA GLN A 470 -7.57 -36.19 32.91
C GLN A 470 -7.95 -35.92 31.44
N SER A 471 -8.43 -36.98 30.80
CA SER A 471 -8.78 -37.14 29.39
C SER A 471 -9.64 -36.02 28.79
N LEU A 472 -9.14 -35.29 27.79
CA LEU A 472 -9.96 -34.55 26.82
C LEU A 472 -9.19 -34.38 25.48
N ARG A 473 -9.21 -35.41 24.64
CA ARG A 473 -8.60 -35.36 23.28
C ARG A 473 -9.53 -34.86 22.17
N HIS A 474 -10.77 -34.48 22.45
CA HIS A 474 -11.76 -34.20 21.38
C HIS A 474 -12.39 -32.80 21.32
N SER A 475 -12.06 -31.85 22.22
CA SER A 475 -12.66 -30.48 22.17
C SER A 475 -11.67 -29.31 22.03
N ALA A 476 -10.37 -29.57 21.87
CA ALA A 476 -9.36 -28.50 21.82
C ALA A 476 -9.42 -27.63 20.55
N SER A 477 -9.91 -28.17 19.42
CA SER A 477 -10.00 -27.43 18.14
C SER A 477 -11.03 -26.29 18.17
N ALA A 478 -12.18 -26.49 18.81
CA ALA A 478 -13.26 -25.49 18.88
C ALA A 478 -12.96 -24.35 19.88
N VAL A 479 -12.24 -24.66 20.96
CA VAL A 479 -11.85 -23.66 21.98
C VAL A 479 -10.75 -22.71 21.47
N LEU A 480 -9.90 -23.17 20.54
CA LEU A 480 -8.81 -22.36 19.98
C LEU A 480 -9.30 -21.33 18.93
N SER A 481 -10.32 -21.65 18.14
CA SER A 481 -10.98 -20.67 17.25
C SER A 481 -11.59 -19.51 18.05
N ARG A 482 -12.19 -19.81 19.22
CA ARG A 482 -12.74 -18.80 20.13
C ARG A 482 -11.67 -17.94 20.82
N ARG A 483 -10.44 -18.46 20.99
CA ARG A 483 -9.32 -17.75 21.64
C ARG A 483 -8.50 -16.83 20.74
N LYS A 484 -8.52 -17.02 19.41
CA LYS A 484 -8.03 -16.00 18.46
C LYS A 484 -8.72 -14.64 18.69
N ALA A 485 -9.99 -14.65 19.12
CA ALA A 485 -10.75 -13.45 19.45
C ALA A 485 -10.54 -12.92 20.88
N THR A 486 -9.94 -13.69 21.80
CA THR A 486 -9.83 -13.29 23.23
C THR A 486 -8.44 -12.76 23.60
N LEU A 487 -7.37 -13.14 22.90
CA LEU A 487 -6.02 -12.62 23.18
C LEU A 487 -5.83 -11.14 22.79
N LEU A 488 -6.76 -10.56 22.02
CA LEU A 488 -6.74 -9.15 21.58
C LEU A 488 -7.88 -8.31 22.19
N ARG A 489 -8.70 -8.87 23.10
CA ARG A 489 -9.88 -8.18 23.63
C ARG A 489 -9.51 -7.36 24.87
N LYS A 490 -9.37 -6.05 24.71
CA LYS A 490 -9.51 -5.10 25.84
C LYS A 490 -10.98 -5.09 26.25
N GLU A 491 -11.31 -5.61 27.43
CA GLU A 491 -12.66 -5.47 27.98
C GLU A 491 -12.91 -3.99 28.33
N ARG A 492 -13.92 -3.37 27.69
CA ARG A 492 -14.41 -2.03 28.06
C ARG A 492 -15.52 -2.16 29.12
N PRO A 493 -15.51 -1.35 30.19
CA PRO A 493 -16.67 -1.20 31.06
C PRO A 493 -17.74 -0.33 30.36
N ILE A 494 -18.97 -0.83 30.31
CA ILE A 494 -20.12 -0.15 29.70
C ILE A 494 -20.51 1.05 30.57
N ARG A 495 -20.31 2.29 30.10
CA ARG A 495 -20.96 3.48 30.66
C ARG A 495 -22.36 3.61 30.05
N ARG A 496 -23.39 3.09 30.74
CA ARG A 496 -24.80 3.37 30.43
C ARG A 496 -25.13 4.81 30.83
N ARG A 497 -25.44 5.67 29.84
CA ARG A 497 -26.25 6.88 30.09
C ARG A 497 -27.70 6.41 30.28
N GLN A 498 -28.25 6.67 31.47
CA GLN A 498 -29.65 6.40 31.80
C GLN A 498 -30.56 7.34 31.01
N ILE A 499 -31.44 6.79 30.19
CA ILE A 499 -32.73 7.40 29.84
C ILE A 499 -33.78 6.29 30.01
N SER A 500 -34.82 6.63 30.78
CA SER A 500 -35.87 5.78 31.32
C SER A 500 -36.72 5.07 30.26
N THR A 501 -37.02 3.78 30.49
CA THR A 501 -38.08 2.98 29.85
C THR A 501 -39.40 3.08 30.63
N PRO A 502 -40.52 2.62 30.04
CA PRO A 502 -41.08 1.32 30.48
C PRO A 502 -41.38 0.41 29.27
N SER A 503 -40.72 -0.75 29.20
CA SER A 503 -41.27 -2.08 29.47
C SER A 503 -42.16 -2.63 28.36
N ASP A 504 -41.59 -3.47 27.50
CA ASP A 504 -42.26 -4.69 27.04
C ASP A 504 -41.23 -5.76 26.69
N LYS A 505 -41.55 -6.99 27.09
CA LYS A 505 -40.72 -8.19 26.98
C LYS A 505 -40.72 -8.68 25.53
N PHE A 506 -39.55 -8.76 24.89
CA PHE A 506 -39.36 -9.56 23.68
C PHE A 506 -38.12 -10.45 23.82
N THR A 507 -38.34 -11.73 23.58
CA THR A 507 -37.41 -12.85 23.52
C THR A 507 -36.40 -12.67 22.38
N PHE A 508 -35.13 -12.96 22.66
CA PHE A 508 -34.05 -13.01 21.67
C PHE A 508 -34.15 -14.30 20.85
N GLU A 509 -34.45 -14.18 19.56
CA GLU A 509 -34.06 -15.16 18.54
C GLU A 509 -32.86 -14.57 17.77
N GLU A 510 -31.74 -15.28 17.79
CA GLU A 510 -30.57 -15.00 16.96
C GLU A 510 -30.89 -15.44 15.52
N GLU A 511 -31.27 -14.50 14.65
CA GLU A 511 -31.27 -14.73 13.20
C GLU A 511 -29.82 -14.71 12.69
N GLN A 512 -29.31 -15.91 12.42
CA GLN A 512 -28.08 -16.14 11.69
C GLN A 512 -28.41 -16.07 10.19
N GLU A 513 -28.34 -14.88 9.59
CA GLU A 513 -28.50 -14.71 8.14
C GLU A 513 -27.29 -15.30 7.39
N ASP A 514 -27.49 -16.47 6.79
CA ASP A 514 -26.57 -17.07 5.81
C ASP A 514 -26.54 -16.22 4.52
N PHE A 515 -25.54 -15.35 4.40
CA PHE A 515 -25.34 -14.54 3.20
C PHE A 515 -24.51 -15.29 2.14
N THR A 516 -25.09 -15.50 0.95
CA THR A 516 -24.43 -16.11 -0.21
C THR A 516 -23.79 -15.04 -1.12
N TRP A 517 -22.48 -15.07 -1.28
CA TRP A 517 -21.76 -14.20 -2.22
C TRP A 517 -22.01 -14.64 -3.68
N ASN A 518 -22.69 -13.80 -4.47
CA ASN A 518 -22.92 -14.04 -5.90
C ASN A 518 -21.78 -13.44 -6.76
N ARG A 519 -21.13 -14.29 -7.56
CA ARG A 519 -20.16 -13.85 -8.59
C ARG A 519 -20.92 -13.26 -9.78
N SER A 520 -20.62 -12.02 -10.16
CA SER A 520 -21.08 -11.44 -11.43
C SER A 520 -20.05 -11.69 -12.53
N TYR A 521 -20.33 -12.62 -13.44
CA TYR A 521 -19.56 -12.81 -14.67
C TYR A 521 -19.97 -11.76 -15.70
N THR A 522 -19.24 -10.65 -15.79
CA THR A 522 -19.29 -9.78 -16.97
C THR A 522 -17.99 -9.97 -17.74
N ARG A 523 -18.13 -10.55 -18.92
CA ARG A 523 -17.03 -10.91 -19.83
C ARG A 523 -16.56 -9.71 -20.63
#